data_AF-Q8SPV2-F1
#
_entry.id   AF-Q8SPV2-F1
#
_cell.length_a   1.000
_cell.length_b   1.000
_cell.length_c   1.000
_cell.angle_alpha   90.00
_cell.angle_beta   90.00
_cell.angle_gamma   90.00
#
_symmetry.space_group_name_H-M   'P 1'
#
loop_
_entity.id
_entity.type
_entity.pdbx_description
1 polymer ?
#
loop_
_entity_poly.entity_id
_entity_poly.type
_entity_poly.pdbx_seq_one_letter_code
_entity_poly.pdbx_strand_id
1 'polypeptide(L)'
;LPPELVLEVPLEHPTLEWFAALGLRWYALPAVSNMLLEIGGLEFPAAPFSGWYMSTEIGTRNLCDPHRYNILEDVAVCMDLDTRTTSSLWKDKAAVEINLAVLHSFQLAKVTIVDHHAATVSF
;
A
#
# COMPACT_ATOMS: atom_id res chain seq x y z
N LEU A 1 12.38 5.03 16.49
CA LEU A 1 11.92 6.43 16.29
C LEU A 1 10.91 6.74 17.39
N PRO A 2 10.89 7.97 17.93
CA PRO A 2 9.79 8.42 18.78
C PRO A 2 8.45 8.23 18.05
N PRO A 3 7.44 7.56 18.65
CA PRO A 3 6.18 7.23 17.97
C PRO A 3 5.44 8.45 17.41
N GLU A 4 5.53 9.59 18.09
CA GLU A 4 4.93 10.87 17.69
C GLU A 4 5.50 11.44 16.38
N LEU A 5 6.65 10.96 15.93
CA LEU A 5 7.25 11.34 14.65
C LEU A 5 6.82 10.43 13.49
N VAL A 6 6.13 9.32 13.78
CA VAL A 6 5.71 8.35 12.76
C VAL A 6 4.20 8.44 12.60
N LEU A 7 3.77 9.09 11.52
CA LEU A 7 2.38 9.09 11.13
C LEU A 7 2.03 7.75 10.48
N GLU A 8 1.13 7.00 11.12
CA GLU A 8 0.54 5.78 10.58
C GLU A 8 -0.93 6.02 10.23
N VAL A 9 -1.37 5.45 9.12
CA VAL A 9 -2.74 5.48 8.62
C VAL A 9 -3.38 4.11 8.89
N PRO A 10 -4.37 4.01 9.80
CA PRO A 10 -5.22 2.83 9.92
C PRO A 10 -5.98 2.59 8.61
N LEU A 11 -6.10 1.34 8.19
CA LEU A 11 -6.78 0.99 6.95
C LEU A 11 -8.22 0.55 7.20
N GLU A 12 -9.15 1.21 6.51
CA GLU A 12 -10.57 0.91 6.45
C GLU A 12 -11.08 0.93 5.00
N HIS A 13 -12.20 0.24 4.77
CA HIS A 13 -12.80 0.13 3.44
C HIS A 13 -14.08 0.96 3.37
N PRO A 14 -14.35 1.70 2.27
CA PRO A 14 -15.53 2.56 2.16
C PRO A 14 -16.87 1.81 2.24
N THR A 15 -16.88 0.50 1.96
CA THR A 15 -18.10 -0.33 1.91
C THR A 15 -18.01 -1.65 2.68
N LEU A 16 -16.80 -2.10 3.05
CA LEU A 16 -16.58 -3.39 3.71
C LEU A 16 -16.24 -3.11 5.16
N GLU A 17 -17.27 -2.96 6.00
CA GLU A 17 -17.12 -2.55 7.41
C GLU A 17 -16.17 -3.45 8.21
N TRP A 18 -16.13 -4.74 7.88
CA TRP A 18 -15.25 -5.72 8.53
C TRP A 18 -13.76 -5.46 8.26
N PHE A 19 -13.39 -4.69 7.24
CA PHE A 19 -11.99 -4.47 6.87
C PHE A 19 -11.20 -3.80 7.99
N ALA A 20 -11.81 -2.85 8.71
CA ALA A 20 -11.17 -2.19 9.85
C ALA A 20 -10.82 -3.17 10.99
N ALA A 21 -11.55 -4.28 11.11
CA ALA A 21 -11.28 -5.31 12.12
C ALA A 21 -9.99 -6.10 11.84
N LEU A 22 -9.43 -6.02 10.63
CA LEU A 22 -8.11 -6.59 10.32
C LEU A 22 -6.96 -5.88 11.06
N GLY A 23 -7.20 -4.67 11.59
CA GLY A 23 -6.20 -3.92 12.36
C GLY A 23 -4.98 -3.50 11.54
N LEU A 24 -5.14 -3.42 10.22
CA LEU A 24 -4.06 -3.04 9.30
C LEU A 24 -3.80 -1.53 9.38
N ARG A 25 -2.53 -1.16 9.21
CA ARG A 25 -2.08 0.22 9.15
C ARG A 25 -0.80 0.32 8.34
N TRP A 26 -0.54 1.50 7.77
CA TRP A 26 0.69 1.77 7.04
C TRP A 26 1.26 3.15 7.35
N TYR A 27 2.58 3.30 7.36
CA TYR A 27 3.22 4.59 7.60
C TYR A 27 3.06 5.54 6.41
N ALA A 28 3.00 6.83 6.66
CA ALA A 28 2.67 7.84 5.65
C ALA A 28 3.78 8.11 4.63
N LEU A 29 5.06 8.01 5.04
CA LEU A 29 6.20 8.51 4.26
C LEU A 29 7.14 7.37 3.83
N PRO A 30 7.24 7.04 2.53
CA PRO A 30 8.23 6.11 1.99
C PRO A 30 9.61 6.77 1.90
N ALA A 31 10.43 6.61 2.94
CA ALA A 31 11.84 7.01 2.90
C ALA A 31 12.72 5.86 2.39
N VAL A 32 13.54 6.15 1.37
CA VAL A 32 14.59 5.25 0.88
C VAL A 32 15.93 5.76 1.40
N SER A 33 16.69 4.88 2.05
CA SER A 33 17.97 5.24 2.70
C SER A 33 19.10 4.26 2.40
N ASN A 34 18.94 3.39 1.40
CA ASN A 34 19.87 2.32 1.05
C ASN A 34 20.33 2.39 -0.42
N MET A 35 20.29 3.58 -1.02
CA MET A 35 20.73 3.83 -2.39
C MET A 35 21.89 4.82 -2.43
N LEU A 36 22.79 4.64 -3.39
CA LEU A 36 23.88 5.56 -3.69
C LEU A 36 23.37 6.66 -4.64
N LEU A 37 23.61 7.92 -4.28
CA LEU A 37 23.40 9.05 -5.18
C LEU A 37 24.73 9.40 -5.85
N GLU A 38 24.75 9.44 -7.19
CA GLU A 38 25.92 9.86 -7.97
C GLU A 38 25.59 11.14 -8.75
N ILE A 39 26.43 12.17 -8.62
CA ILE A 39 26.28 13.44 -9.35
C ILE A 39 27.65 13.87 -9.89
N GLY A 40 27.79 13.89 -11.21
CA GLY A 40 29.02 14.35 -11.87
C GLY A 40 30.27 13.53 -11.50
N GLY A 41 30.11 12.22 -11.26
CA GLY A 41 31.19 11.32 -10.82
C GLY A 41 31.54 11.39 -9.33
N LEU A 42 30.82 12.19 -8.54
CA LEU A 42 30.92 12.19 -7.07
C LEU A 42 29.86 11.25 -6.47
N GLU A 43 30.29 10.46 -5.50
CA GLU A 43 29.46 9.49 -4.79
C GLU A 43 28.98 10.04 -3.44
N PHE A 44 27.67 9.98 -3.21
CA PHE A 44 27.01 10.36 -1.96
C PHE A 44 26.30 9.13 -1.36
N PRO A 45 27.00 8.31 -0.56
CA PRO A 45 26.48 7.04 -0.06
C PRO A 45 25.41 7.18 1.04
N ALA A 46 25.18 8.39 1.56
CA ALA A 46 24.23 8.67 2.64
C ALA A 46 23.32 9.85 2.27
N ALA A 47 22.46 9.65 1.27
CA ALA A 47 21.52 10.65 0.76
C ALA A 47 20.08 10.09 0.77
N PRO A 48 19.43 9.99 1.94
CA PRO A 48 18.06 9.51 2.00
C PRO A 48 17.11 10.47 1.29
N PHE A 49 16.11 9.92 0.60
CA PHE A 49 15.09 10.69 -0.10
C PHE A 49 13.71 10.05 0.08
N SER A 50 12.66 10.83 -0.16
CA SER A 50 11.28 10.37 -0.04
C SER A 50 10.37 11.06 -1.05
N GLY A 51 9.28 10.39 -1.39
CA GLY A 51 8.13 10.98 -2.08
C GLY A 51 6.85 10.71 -1.29
N TRP A 52 5.77 10.44 -2.01
CA TRP A 52 4.53 9.89 -1.48
C TRP A 52 4.24 8.55 -2.16
N TYR A 53 3.43 7.72 -1.51
CA TYR A 53 3.06 6.43 -2.04
C TYR A 53 2.17 6.52 -3.29
N MET A 54 2.37 5.58 -4.20
CA MET A 54 1.32 5.09 -5.10
C MET A 54 0.58 3.93 -4.44
N SER A 55 -0.75 3.88 -4.58
CA SER A 55 -1.59 2.92 -3.85
C SER A 55 -1.16 1.46 -3.99
N THR A 56 -0.74 1.05 -5.18
CA THR A 56 -0.33 -0.34 -5.46
C THR A 56 0.95 -0.76 -4.76
N GLU A 57 1.82 0.18 -4.35
CA GLU A 57 2.97 -0.13 -3.50
C GLU A 57 2.55 -0.73 -2.17
N ILE A 58 1.48 -0.17 -1.58
CA ILE A 58 0.92 -0.67 -0.32
C ILE A 58 -0.03 -1.83 -0.61
N GLY A 59 -1.11 -1.55 -1.36
CA GLY A 59 -2.23 -2.45 -1.53
C GLY A 59 -1.87 -3.73 -2.27
N THR A 60 -1.10 -3.64 -3.36
CA THR A 60 -0.72 -4.82 -4.15
C THR A 60 0.57 -5.45 -3.68
N ARG A 61 1.62 -4.67 -3.40
CA ARG A 61 2.94 -5.24 -3.09
C ARG A 61 3.10 -5.54 -1.60
N ASN A 62 3.06 -4.52 -0.75
CA ASN A 62 3.36 -4.70 0.67
C ASN A 62 2.34 -5.61 1.35
N LEU A 63 1.05 -5.45 1.06
CA LEU A 63 -0.02 -6.20 1.70
C LEU A 63 -0.26 -7.57 1.06
N CYS A 64 -0.29 -7.66 -0.27
CA CYS A 64 -0.72 -8.90 -0.95
C CYS A 64 0.40 -9.87 -1.32
N ASP A 65 1.67 -9.44 -1.42
CA ASP A 65 2.74 -10.36 -1.84
C ASP A 65 2.91 -11.52 -0.82
N PRO A 66 3.02 -12.80 -1.28
CA PRO A 66 3.12 -13.95 -0.39
C PRO A 66 4.32 -13.97 0.56
N HIS A 67 5.37 -13.26 0.19
CA HIS A 67 6.61 -13.12 0.96
C HIS A 67 6.63 -11.84 1.82
N ARG A 68 5.48 -11.16 1.93
CA ARG A 68 5.26 -9.96 2.74
C ARG A 68 4.12 -10.24 3.73
N TYR A 69 3.06 -9.44 3.75
CA TYR A 69 1.95 -9.65 4.68
C TYR A 69 0.96 -10.74 4.22
N ASN A 70 0.91 -11.04 2.91
CA ASN A 70 0.10 -12.12 2.33
C ASN A 70 -1.40 -12.12 2.73
N ILE A 71 -2.04 -10.96 2.84
CA ILE A 71 -3.45 -10.87 3.32
C ILE A 71 -4.50 -11.21 2.26
N LEU A 72 -4.06 -11.51 1.03
CA LEU A 72 -4.94 -11.57 -0.14
C LEU A 72 -6.04 -12.62 0.00
N GLU A 73 -5.70 -13.80 0.54
CA GLU A 73 -6.66 -14.89 0.75
C GLU A 73 -7.62 -14.58 1.90
N ASP A 74 -7.15 -14.00 3.00
CA ASP A 74 -7.98 -13.60 4.14
C ASP A 74 -9.07 -12.61 3.70
N VAL A 75 -8.68 -11.59 2.93
CA VAL A 75 -9.62 -10.61 2.35
C VAL A 75 -10.61 -11.31 1.42
N ALA A 76 -10.13 -12.21 0.55
CA ALA A 76 -11.00 -12.93 -0.38
C ALA A 76 -12.05 -13.80 0.34
N VAL A 77 -11.68 -14.45 1.45
CA VAL A 77 -12.60 -15.23 2.29
C VAL A 77 -13.63 -14.32 2.96
N CYS A 78 -13.22 -13.16 3.50
CA CYS A 78 -14.15 -12.20 4.07
C CYS A 78 -15.10 -11.56 3.03
N MET A 79 -14.72 -11.57 1.75
CA MET A 79 -15.55 -11.18 0.61
C MET A 79 -16.43 -12.32 0.07
N ASP A 80 -16.41 -13.52 0.67
CA ASP A 80 -17.14 -14.71 0.21
C ASP A 80 -16.78 -15.13 -1.24
N LEU A 81 -15.51 -14.95 -1.62
CA LEU A 81 -15.01 -15.35 -2.94
C LEU A 81 -14.58 -16.82 -2.98
N ASP A 82 -14.81 -17.49 -4.11
CA ASP A 82 -14.29 -18.84 -4.34
C ASP A 82 -12.78 -18.82 -4.64
N THR A 83 -11.97 -19.13 -3.62
CA THR A 83 -10.50 -19.14 -3.70
C THR A 83 -9.91 -20.40 -4.34
N ARG A 84 -10.73 -21.42 -4.65
CA ARG A 84 -10.25 -22.74 -5.11
C ARG A 84 -9.74 -22.74 -6.54
N THR A 85 -10.24 -21.84 -7.38
CA THR A 85 -9.91 -21.81 -8.82
C THR A 85 -9.37 -20.45 -9.21
N THR A 86 -8.27 -20.42 -9.96
CA THR A 86 -7.68 -19.17 -10.44
C THR A 86 -8.56 -18.48 -11.48
N SER A 87 -9.38 -19.23 -12.20
CA SER A 87 -10.34 -18.70 -13.18
C SER A 87 -11.46 -17.85 -12.56
N SER A 88 -11.69 -17.93 -11.24
CA SER A 88 -12.65 -17.06 -10.55
C SER A 88 -12.13 -15.61 -10.42
N LEU A 89 -10.84 -15.38 -10.69
CA LEU A 89 -10.12 -14.11 -10.53
C LEU A 89 -10.28 -13.54 -9.11
N TRP A 90 -10.38 -14.42 -8.11
CA TRP A 90 -10.55 -13.99 -6.72
C TRP A 90 -9.39 -13.11 -6.23
N LYS A 91 -8.17 -13.39 -6.70
CA LYS A 91 -6.97 -12.60 -6.39
C LYS A 91 -7.09 -11.18 -6.92
N ASP A 92 -7.52 -11.03 -8.17
CA ASP A 92 -7.70 -9.73 -8.80
C ASP A 92 -8.78 -8.91 -8.08
N LYS A 93 -9.92 -9.55 -7.77
CA LYS A 93 -11.03 -8.92 -7.03
C LYS A 93 -10.60 -8.44 -5.64
N ALA A 94 -9.96 -9.32 -4.86
CA ALA A 94 -9.48 -8.96 -3.53
C ALA A 94 -8.40 -7.87 -3.58
N ALA A 95 -7.47 -7.93 -4.53
CA ALA A 95 -6.43 -6.93 -4.69
C ALA A 95 -7.00 -5.54 -5.03
N VAL A 96 -8.08 -5.47 -5.82
CA VAL A 96 -8.78 -4.20 -6.12
C VAL A 96 -9.37 -3.59 -4.85
N GLU A 97 -10.12 -4.37 -4.06
CA GLU A 97 -10.72 -3.86 -2.81
C GLU A 97 -9.65 -3.44 -1.78
N ILE A 98 -8.53 -4.17 -1.69
CA ILE A 98 -7.41 -3.78 -0.80
C ILE A 98 -6.81 -2.44 -1.23
N ASN A 99 -6.62 -2.22 -2.54
CA ASN A 99 -6.14 -0.95 -3.06
C ASN A 99 -7.14 0.19 -2.83
N LEU A 100 -8.44 -0.11 -2.93
CA LEU A 100 -9.51 0.84 -2.64
C LEU A 100 -9.51 1.25 -1.16
N ALA A 101 -9.38 0.29 -0.22
CA ALA A 101 -9.21 0.59 1.21
C ALA A 101 -8.00 1.49 1.46
N VAL A 102 -6.84 1.18 0.85
CA VAL A 102 -5.62 1.99 1.02
C VAL A 102 -5.86 3.43 0.56
N LEU A 103 -6.37 3.62 -0.67
CA LEU A 103 -6.64 4.95 -1.21
C LEU A 103 -7.62 5.73 -0.33
N HIS A 104 -8.73 5.10 0.03
CA HIS A 104 -9.76 5.70 0.87
C HIS A 104 -9.22 6.14 2.23
N SER A 105 -8.47 5.26 2.90
CA SER A 105 -7.91 5.52 4.22
C SER A 105 -6.91 6.66 4.22
N PHE A 106 -6.01 6.70 3.22
CA PHE A 106 -5.03 7.78 3.09
C PHE A 106 -5.70 9.13 2.79
N GLN A 107 -6.74 9.12 1.94
CA GLN A 107 -7.53 10.32 1.67
C GLN A 107 -8.26 10.83 2.93
N LEU A 108 -8.88 9.95 3.72
CA LEU A 108 -9.52 10.30 4.98
C LEU A 108 -8.53 10.86 6.01
N ALA A 109 -7.35 10.26 6.11
CA ALA A 109 -6.27 10.73 6.96
C ALA A 109 -5.57 12.01 6.43
N LYS A 110 -5.97 12.51 5.25
CA LYS A 110 -5.35 13.66 4.57
C LYS A 110 -3.86 13.48 4.32
N VAL A 111 -3.44 12.24 4.06
CA VAL A 111 -2.07 11.88 3.67
C VAL A 111 -2.00 11.77 2.16
N THR A 112 -0.99 12.42 1.57
CA THR A 112 -0.79 12.39 0.12
C THR A 112 -0.56 10.97 -0.38
N ILE A 113 -1.36 10.57 -1.36
CA ILE A 113 -1.26 9.30 -2.07
C ILE A 113 -1.73 9.50 -3.51
N VAL A 114 -1.22 8.72 -4.45
CA VAL A 114 -1.68 8.74 -5.85
C VAL A 114 -2.16 7.35 -6.27
N ASP A 115 -3.23 7.29 -7.05
CA ASP A 115 -3.63 6.04 -7.69
C ASP A 115 -2.76 5.78 -8.94
N HIS A 116 -2.67 4.52 -9.35
CA HIS A 116 -1.78 4.11 -10.44
C HIS A 116 -2.21 4.65 -11.82
N HIS A 117 -3.48 4.99 -12.03
CA HIS A 117 -3.92 5.60 -13.29
C HIS A 117 -3.54 7.08 -13.35
N ALA A 118 -3.79 7.84 -12.29
CA ALA A 118 -3.35 9.24 -12.20
C ALA A 118 -1.82 9.37 -12.25
N ALA A 119 -1.10 8.43 -11.62
CA ALA A 119 0.35 8.35 -11.74
C ALA A 119 0.76 8.18 -13.20
N THR A 120 0.16 7.23 -13.92
CA THR A 120 0.47 6.97 -15.34
C THR A 120 0.20 8.19 -16.23
N VAL A 121 -0.85 8.96 -15.97
CA VAL A 121 -1.16 10.19 -16.73
C VAL A 121 -0.14 11.31 -16.48
N SER A 122 0.53 11.29 -15.33
CA SER A 122 1.50 12.31 -14.92
C SER A 122 2.95 11.99 -15.33
N PHE A 123 3.21 10.79 -15.87
CA PHE A 123 4.50 10.31 -16.36
C PHE A 123 4.68 10.57 -17.85
#